data_AF-A0A353G9B2-F1
#
_entry.id   AF-A0A353G9B2-F1
#
_cell.length_a   1.000
_cell.length_b   1.000
_cell.length_c   1.000
_cell.angle_alpha   90.00
_cell.angle_beta   90.00
_cell.angle_gamma   90.00
#
_symmetry.space_group_name_H-M   'P 1'
#
loop_
_entity.id
_entity.type
_entity.pdbx_description
1 polymer ?
#
loop_
_entity_poly.entity_id
_entity_poly.type
_entity_poly.pdbx_seq_one_letter_code
_entity_poly.pdbx_strand_id
1 'polypeptide(L)' 'MEELGVNNPKTGIETMGLGKAARVHYNLLPAALYEHAIRNGEAVLTADGALLAETGQHTGRSPKDKFIVRDANTDCVIWW' A
#
# COMPACT_ATOMS: atom_id res chain seq x y z
N MET A 1 -5.43 -7.05 17.29
CA MET A 1 -5.46 -6.28 16.05
C MET A 1 -6.60 -5.29 16.16
N GLU A 2 -6.33 -4.01 16.03
CA GLU A 2 -7.37 -2.97 16.00
C GLU A 2 -7.76 -2.71 14.54
N GLU A 3 -9.04 -2.84 14.20
CA GLU A 3 -9.54 -2.56 12.85
C GLU A 3 -10.39 -1.29 12.86
N LEU A 4 -10.07 -0.36 11.97
CA LEU A 4 -10.71 0.96 11.87
C LEU A 4 -11.24 1.18 10.46
N GLY A 5 -12.43 1.77 10.34
CA GLY A 5 -13.06 2.10 9.06
C GLY A 5 -14.01 1.02 8.54
N VAL A 6 -14.62 1.29 7.39
CA VAL A 6 -15.58 0.38 6.76
C VAL A 6 -14.83 -0.68 5.96
N ASN A 7 -15.05 -1.96 6.23
CA ASN A 7 -14.45 -3.08 5.52
C ASN A 7 -15.50 -4.14 5.16
N ASN A 8 -15.11 -5.13 4.35
CA ASN A 8 -15.93 -6.30 4.10
C ASN A 8 -15.74 -7.32 5.24
N PRO A 9 -16.73 -7.55 6.11
CA PRO A 9 -16.58 -8.43 7.27
C PRO A 9 -16.43 -9.90 6.89
N LYS A 10 -16.72 -10.29 5.64
CA LYS A 10 -16.57 -11.67 5.16
C LYS A 10 -15.14 -12.00 4.73
N THR A 11 -14.27 -10.99 4.63
CA THR A 11 -12.92 -11.16 4.09
C THR A 11 -11.97 -10.24 4.82
N GLY A 12 -11.59 -10.65 6.04
CA GLY A 12 -10.64 -9.92 6.86
C GLY A 12 -9.19 -10.10 6.40
N ILE A 13 -8.30 -9.24 6.90
CA ILE A 13 -6.88 -9.21 6.49
C ILE A 13 -6.11 -10.50 6.84
N GLU A 14 -6.61 -11.26 7.82
CA GLU A 14 -6.06 -12.55 8.21
C GLU A 14 -6.11 -13.59 7.09
N THR A 15 -7.10 -13.51 6.20
CA THR A 15 -7.21 -14.37 5.00
C THR A 15 -6.06 -14.14 4.02
N MET A 16 -5.41 -12.97 4.10
CA MET A 16 -4.23 -12.61 3.32
C MET A 16 -2.91 -12.94 4.03
N GLY A 17 -2.96 -13.66 5.16
CA GLY A 17 -1.77 -14.04 5.94
C GLY A 17 -1.23 -12.95 6.88
N LEU A 18 -1.95 -11.83 7.05
CA LEU A 18 -1.53 -10.69 7.88
C LEU A 18 -2.22 -10.66 9.26
N GLY A 19 -2.65 -11.81 9.77
CA GLY A 19 -3.41 -11.95 11.04
C GLY A 19 -2.68 -11.45 12.30
N LYS A 20 -1.40 -11.10 12.21
CA LYS A 20 -0.59 -10.54 13.31
C LYS A 20 -0.43 -9.02 13.27
N ALA A 21 -1.09 -8.33 12.34
CA ALA A 21 -1.05 -6.88 12.28
C ALA A 21 -1.52 -6.27 13.62
N ALA A 22 -0.81 -5.23 14.08
CA ALA A 22 -1.20 -4.51 15.30
C ALA A 22 -2.49 -3.71 15.08
N ARG A 23 -2.57 -3.02 13.92
CA ARG A 23 -3.69 -2.17 13.53
C ARG A 23 -3.90 -2.19 12.02
N VAL A 24 -5.14 -2.08 11.58
CA VAL A 24 -5.54 -2.01 10.18
C VAL A 24 -6.50 -0.84 9.99
N HIS A 25 -6.17 0.05 9.06
CA HIS A 25 -7.00 1.20 8.71
C HIS A 25 -7.60 0.95 7.32
N TYR A 26 -8.90 0.69 7.26
CA TYR A 26 -9.63 0.45 6.02
C TYR A 26 -10.25 1.75 5.49
N ASN A 27 -10.11 1.97 4.18
CA ASN A 27 -10.83 3.01 3.44
C ASN A 27 -10.75 4.41 4.08
N LEU A 28 -9.56 4.79 4.57
CA LEU A 28 -9.34 6.14 5.09
C LEU A 28 -9.61 7.18 4.01
N LEU A 29 -10.28 8.27 4.41
CA LEU A 29 -10.43 9.43 3.54
C LEU A 29 -9.08 10.14 3.35
N PRO A 30 -8.90 10.91 2.25
CA PRO A 30 -7.65 11.61 1.98
C PRO A 30 -7.14 12.47 3.15
N ALA A 31 -8.02 13.16 3.87
CA ALA A 31 -7.63 13.98 5.02
C ALA A 31 -6.91 13.16 6.12
N ALA A 32 -7.44 11.97 6.45
CA ALA A 32 -6.79 11.11 7.42
C ALA A 32 -5.45 10.58 6.90
N LEU A 33 -5.35 10.23 5.61
CA LEU A 33 -4.08 9.81 4.99
C LEU A 33 -3.01 10.91 5.07
N TYR A 34 -3.39 12.17 4.84
CA TYR A 34 -2.50 13.33 5.02
C TYR A 34 -1.96 13.41 6.45
N GLU A 35 -2.86 13.37 7.44
CA GLU A 35 -2.47 13.45 8.85
C GLU A 35 -1.54 12.31 9.26
N HIS A 36 -1.80 11.09 8.79
CA HIS A 36 -0.94 9.93 9.05
C HIS A 36 0.46 10.14 8.46
N ALA A 37 0.57 10.50 7.18
CA ALA A 37 1.85 10.69 6.51
C ALA A 37 2.69 11.79 7.17
N ILE A 38 2.07 12.92 7.54
CA ILE A 38 2.76 14.03 8.22
C ILE A 38 3.18 13.62 9.64
N ARG A 39 2.29 12.97 10.41
CA ARG A 39 2.58 12.53 11.79
C ARG A 39 3.71 11.49 11.84
N ASN A 40 3.81 10.65 10.81
CA ASN A 40 4.87 9.66 10.69
C ASN A 40 6.21 10.25 10.16
N GLY A 41 6.22 11.51 9.72
CA GLY A 41 7.40 12.12 9.08
C GLY A 41 7.69 11.57 7.68
N GLU A 42 6.71 10.95 7.02
CA GLU A 42 6.84 10.35 5.69
C GLU A 42 6.60 11.37 4.56
N ALA A 43 5.99 12.51 4.89
CA ALA A 43 5.69 13.59 3.95
C ALA A 43 5.54 14.95 4.65
N VAL A 44 5.60 16.03 3.87
CA VAL A 44 5.36 17.41 4.31
C VAL A 44 4.32 18.10 3.42
N LEU A 45 3.77 19.22 3.88
CA LEU A 45 2.92 20.06 3.05
C LEU A 45 3.75 21.08 2.27
N THR A 46 3.43 21.22 0.99
CA THR A 46 3.85 22.37 0.19
C THR A 46 3.06 23.62 0.61
N ALA A 47 3.49 24.80 0.14
CA ALA A 47 2.84 26.07 0.44
C ALA A 47 1.36 26.09 0.06
N ASP A 48 0.98 25.41 -1.03
CA ASP A 48 -0.40 25.33 -1.54
C ASP A 48 -1.17 24.11 -0.98
N GLY A 49 -0.60 23.39 -0.02
CA GLY A 49 -1.27 22.30 0.68
C GLY A 49 -1.20 20.93 -0.02
N ALA A 50 -0.46 20.79 -1.13
CA ALA A 50 -0.19 19.47 -1.70
C ALA A 50 0.79 18.67 -0.80
N LEU A 51 0.60 17.36 -0.73
CA LEU A 51 1.49 16.44 -0.01
C LEU A 51 2.76 16.18 -0.82
N LEU A 52 3.92 16.53 -0.27
CA LEU A 52 5.24 16.27 -0.84
C LEU A 52 5.91 15.13 -0.07
N ALA A 53 6.27 14.08 -0.80
CA ALA A 53 7.02 12.94 -0.29
C ALA A 53 8.23 12.66 -1.18
N GLU A 54 9.31 12.15 -0.58
CA GLU A 54 10.54 11.78 -1.29
C GLU A 54 10.71 10.26 -1.28
N THR A 55 10.98 9.66 -2.44
CA THR A 55 11.14 8.20 -2.59
C THR A 55 12.58 7.71 -2.39
N GLY A 56 13.48 8.61 -2.01
CA GLY A 56 14.89 8.32 -1.77
C GLY A 56 15.61 7.80 -3.03
N GLN A 57 16.27 6.65 -2.90
CA GLN A 57 17.09 6.07 -3.97
C GLN A 57 16.28 5.67 -5.22
N HIS A 58 15.01 5.28 -5.05
CA HIS A 58 14.18 4.76 -6.14
C HIS A 58 13.24 5.84 -6.67
N THR A 59 13.76 6.72 -7.52
CA THR A 59 13.00 7.84 -8.13
C THR A 59 12.26 7.46 -9.42
N GLY A 60 12.30 6.19 -9.79
CA GLY A 60 11.70 5.66 -11.01
C GLY A 60 11.40 4.17 -10.91
N ARG A 61 10.96 3.56 -12.01
CA ARG A 61 10.69 2.12 -12.07
C ARG A 61 12.00 1.34 -12.02
N SER A 62 11.93 0.11 -11.48
CA SER A 62 12.99 -0.90 -11.57
C SER A 62 12.55 -2.08 -12.43
N PRO A 63 12.59 -1.99 -13.78
CA PRO A 63 12.05 -3.03 -14.65
C PRO A 63 12.71 -4.40 -14.47
N LYS A 64 13.98 -4.43 -14.03
CA LYS A 64 14.75 -5.66 -13.78
C LYS A 64 14.29 -6.44 -12.55
N ASP A 65 13.52 -5.80 -11.66
CA ASP A 65 13.02 -6.40 -10.42
C ASP A 65 11.54 -6.80 -10.52
N LYS A 66 10.97 -6.74 -11.74
CA LYS A 66 9.60 -7.21 -12.00
C LYS A 66 9.63 -8.68 -12.40
N PHE A 67 8.91 -9.51 -11.64
CA PHE A 67 8.73 -10.93 -11.92
C PHE A 67 7.24 -11.26 -12.08
N ILE A 68 6.96 -12.34 -12.82
CA ILE A 68 5.64 -12.95 -12.93
C ILE A 68 5.80 -14.40 -12.46
N VAL A 69 4.88 -14.88 -11.63
CA VAL A 69 4.89 -16.28 -11.19
C VAL A 69 4.56 -17.17 -12.39
N ARG A 70 5.43 -18.14 -12.66
CA ARG A 70 5.24 -19.14 -13.72
C ARG A 70 4.54 -20.36 -13.12
N ASP A 71 3.27 -20.56 -13.48
CA ASP A 71 2.41 -21.64 -13.02
C ASP A 71 1.53 -22.17 -14.18
N ALA A 72 0.64 -23.12 -13.89
CA ALA A 72 -0.23 -23.72 -14.90
C ALA A 72 -1.13 -22.71 -15.65
N ASN A 73 -1.44 -21.58 -15.04
CA ASN A 73 -2.27 -20.53 -15.65
C ASN A 73 -1.44 -19.55 -16.49
N THR A 74 -0.15 -19.37 -16.18
CA THR A 74 0.70 -18.36 -16.82
C THR A 74 1.72 -18.91 -17.81
N ASP A 75 2.03 -20.22 -17.75
CA ASP A 75 3.12 -20.84 -18.53
C ASP A 75 3.00 -20.60 -20.04
N CYS A 76 1.81 -20.82 -20.60
CA CYS A 76 1.58 -20.80 -22.06
C CYS A 76 0.99 -19.48 -22.59
N VAL A 77 0.67 -18.52 -21.73
CA VAL A 77 -0.04 -17.27 -22.11
C VAL A 77 0.81 -16.02 -21.91
N ILE A 78 1.86 -16.11 -21.08
CA ILE A 78 2.79 -15.00 -20.86
C ILE A 78 3.94 -15.09 -21.87
N TRP A 79 4.34 -13.92 -22.39
CA TRP A 79 5.56 -13.78 -23.15
C TRP A 79 6.75 -13.67 -22.19
N TRP A 80 7.45 -14.79 -22.01
CA TRP A 80 8.64 -14.93 -21.16
C TRP A 80 9.93 -14.51 -21.84
#